data_AF-A0A7W2N0J9-F1
#
_entry.id   AF-A0A7W2N0J9-F1
#
_cell.length_a   1.000
_cell.length_b   1.000
_cell.length_c   1.000
_cell.angle_alpha   90.00
_cell.angle_beta   90.00
_cell.angle_gamma   90.00
#
_symmetry.space_group_name_H-M   'P 1'
#
loop_
_entity.id
_entity.type
_entity.pdbx_description
1 polymer ?
#
loop_
_entity_poly.entity_id
_entity_poly.type
_entity_poly.pdbx_seq_one_letter_code
_entity_poly.pdbx_strand_id
1 'polypeptide(L)'
;MLCSVVYEHAESVKILISTGNLTSATGLVRLQYEALVRAMWLLYAASDVAVDKLMAELTNESAQKANKLPMLSEMLTKLEGKAPEVAMDALNEFKQYSWKALSSYVHGGIHAISRHSKGYPVEQLIQLLKISNGLLIMAGMLLVILSGDANQKGKIPSIQMKFKDCLPDQK
;
A
#
# COMPACT_ATOMS: atom_id res chain seq x y z
N MET A 1 -12.05 -5.97 3.17
CA MET A 1 -10.99 -7.01 3.19
C MET A 1 -9.64 -6.49 2.76
N LEU A 2 -9.44 -5.91 1.57
CA LEU A 2 -8.09 -5.43 1.22
C LEU A 2 -7.59 -4.25 2.07
N CYS A 3 -8.47 -3.34 2.49
CA CYS A 3 -8.06 -2.30 3.43
C CYS A 3 -7.52 -2.90 4.73
N SER A 4 -8.13 -3.95 5.30
CA SER A 4 -7.60 -4.57 6.52
C SER A 4 -6.22 -5.19 6.31
N VAL A 5 -5.95 -5.77 5.13
CA VAL A 5 -4.59 -6.23 4.77
C VAL A 5 -3.58 -5.07 4.72
N VAL A 6 -3.98 -3.91 4.20
CA VAL A 6 -3.13 -2.69 4.22
C VAL A 6 -2.80 -2.28 5.66
N TYR A 7 -3.79 -2.33 6.58
CA TYR A 7 -3.58 -2.04 8.00
C TYR A 7 -2.67 -3.07 8.68
N GLU A 8 -2.89 -4.36 8.42
CA GLU A 8 -2.07 -5.45 8.96
C GLU A 8 -0.61 -5.35 8.51
N HIS A 9 -0.36 -5.03 7.24
CA HIS A 9 0.99 -4.78 6.75
C HIS A 9 1.64 -3.59 7.46
N ALA A 10 0.91 -2.49 7.70
CA ALA A 10 1.44 -1.34 8.40
C ALA A 10 1.78 -1.63 9.88
N GLU A 11 0.93 -2.41 10.56
CA GLU A 11 1.20 -2.89 11.91
C GLU A 11 2.44 -3.79 11.94
N SER A 12 2.53 -4.73 11.01
CA SER A 12 3.67 -5.63 10.86
C SER A 12 4.98 -4.87 10.61
N VAL A 13 4.95 -3.81 9.80
CA VAL A 13 6.11 -2.92 9.59
C VAL A 13 6.61 -2.34 10.91
N LYS A 14 5.70 -1.83 11.76
CA LYS A 14 6.06 -1.25 13.07
C LYS A 14 6.65 -2.29 14.01
N ILE A 15 6.02 -3.47 14.09
CA ILE A 15 6.50 -4.59 14.91
C ILE A 15 7.90 -5.01 14.45
N LEU A 16 8.09 -5.26 13.16
CA LEU A 16 9.37 -5.73 12.64
C LEU A 16 10.49 -4.69 12.78
N ILE A 17 10.18 -3.40 12.67
CA ILE A 17 11.15 -2.35 12.99
C ILE A 17 11.53 -2.41 14.47
N SER A 18 10.55 -2.53 15.38
CA SER A 18 10.81 -2.59 16.82
C SER A 18 11.62 -3.82 17.25
N THR A 19 11.53 -4.93 16.50
CA THR A 19 12.28 -6.16 16.78
C THR A 19 13.57 -6.29 15.94
N GLY A 20 13.96 -5.28 15.17
CA GLY A 20 15.20 -5.29 14.37
C GLY A 20 15.13 -6.09 13.06
N ASN A 21 13.95 -6.55 12.63
CA ASN A 21 13.73 -7.28 11.37
C ASN A 21 13.58 -6.32 10.17
N LEU A 22 14.59 -5.48 9.97
CA LEU A 22 14.51 -4.28 9.11
C LEU A 22 14.39 -4.57 7.62
N THR A 23 15.04 -5.62 7.13
CA THR A 23 14.92 -6.07 5.72
C THR A 23 13.48 -6.48 5.41
N SER A 24 12.88 -7.28 6.28
CA SER A 24 11.49 -7.74 6.14
C SER A 24 10.50 -6.58 6.27
N ALA A 25 10.73 -5.68 7.24
CA ALA A 25 9.92 -4.47 7.39
C ALA A 25 9.93 -3.61 6.12
N THR A 26 11.10 -3.44 5.50
CA THR A 26 11.25 -2.66 4.26
C THR A 26 10.49 -3.31 3.10
N GLY A 27 10.61 -4.63 2.93
CA GLY A 27 9.86 -5.38 1.91
C GLY A 27 8.34 -5.27 2.09
N LEU A 28 7.85 -5.27 3.33
CA LEU A 28 6.42 -5.17 3.63
C LEU A 28 5.78 -3.85 3.20
N VAL A 29 6.52 -2.74 3.17
CA VAL A 29 5.96 -1.46 2.69
C VAL A 29 5.59 -1.53 1.20
N ARG A 30 6.31 -2.32 0.39
CA ARG A 30 5.89 -2.59 -1.00
C ARG A 30 4.60 -3.40 -1.03
N LEU A 31 4.47 -4.42 -0.19
CA LEU A 31 3.25 -5.24 -0.11
C LEU A 31 2.05 -4.40 0.34
N GLN A 32 2.25 -3.51 1.32
CA GLN A 32 1.25 -2.55 1.78
C GLN A 32 0.78 -1.65 0.63
N TYR A 33 1.71 -1.09 -0.15
CA TYR A 33 1.38 -0.27 -1.31
C TYR A 33 0.61 -1.05 -2.39
N GLU A 34 1.08 -2.26 -2.75
CA GLU A 34 0.40 -3.07 -3.78
C GLU A 34 -1.01 -3.50 -3.33
N ALA A 35 -1.21 -3.80 -2.05
CA ALA A 35 -2.51 -4.08 -1.48
C ALA A 35 -3.45 -2.85 -1.54
N LEU A 36 -2.93 -1.64 -1.28
CA LEU A 36 -3.70 -0.39 -1.40
C LEU A 36 -4.11 -0.13 -2.85
N VAL A 37 -3.19 -0.27 -3.81
CA VAL A 37 -3.49 -0.10 -5.24
C VAL A 37 -4.57 -1.09 -5.68
N ARG A 38 -4.49 -2.35 -5.24
CA ARG A 38 -5.53 -3.34 -5.54
C ARG A 38 -6.88 -2.98 -4.90
N ALA A 39 -6.87 -2.45 -3.68
CA ALA A 39 -8.09 -1.98 -3.01
C ALA A 39 -8.75 -0.83 -3.78
N MET A 40 -7.96 0.16 -4.21
CA MET A 40 -8.45 1.27 -5.02
C MET A 40 -8.95 0.80 -6.39
N TRP A 41 -8.20 -0.08 -7.06
CA TRP A 41 -8.62 -0.65 -8.34
C TRP A 41 -9.95 -1.40 -8.21
N LEU A 42 -10.15 -2.17 -7.14
CA LEU A 42 -11.43 -2.84 -6.89
C LEU A 42 -12.59 -1.88 -6.70
N LEU A 43 -12.38 -0.74 -6.05
CA LEU A 43 -13.44 0.25 -5.86
C LEU A 43 -13.76 1.03 -7.15
N TYR A 44 -12.75 1.49 -7.87
CA TYR A 44 -12.94 2.50 -8.92
C TYR A 44 -12.90 1.95 -10.35
N ALA A 45 -12.33 0.77 -10.59
CA ALA A 45 -11.97 0.37 -11.95
C ALA A 45 -12.16 -1.12 -12.29
N ALA A 46 -12.31 -2.00 -11.30
CA ALA A 46 -12.53 -3.42 -11.53
C ALA A 46 -13.91 -3.68 -12.14
N SER A 47 -14.00 -4.69 -12.99
CA SER A 47 -15.29 -5.23 -13.43
C SER A 47 -15.83 -6.22 -12.41
N ASP A 48 -17.15 -6.44 -12.41
CA ASP A 48 -17.80 -7.43 -11.52
C ASP A 48 -17.17 -8.82 -11.68
N VAL A 49 -16.89 -9.25 -12.92
CA VAL A 49 -16.17 -10.51 -13.21
C VAL A 49 -14.80 -10.58 -12.53
N ALA A 50 -14.11 -9.45 -12.40
CA ALA A 50 -12.80 -9.41 -11.75
C ALA A 50 -12.92 -9.39 -10.22
N VAL A 51 -13.98 -8.79 -9.68
CA VAL A 51 -14.36 -8.87 -8.26
C VAL A 51 -14.72 -10.31 -7.90
N ASP A 52 -15.57 -10.97 -8.69
CA ASP A 52 -16.01 -12.35 -8.48
C ASP A 52 -14.83 -13.32 -8.42
N LYS A 53 -13.81 -13.13 -9.27
CA LYS A 53 -12.58 -13.93 -9.24
C LYS A 53 -11.83 -13.86 -7.91
N LEU A 54 -11.88 -12.73 -7.21
CA LEU A 54 -11.25 -12.56 -5.90
C LEU A 54 -12.12 -13.02 -4.74
N MET A 55 -13.43 -13.15 -4.96
CA MET A 55 -14.39 -13.63 -3.96
C MET A 55 -14.68 -15.13 -4.08
N ALA A 56 -14.26 -15.76 -5.18
CA ALA A 56 -14.41 -17.18 -5.41
C ALA A 56 -13.70 -18.02 -4.34
N GLU A 57 -14.27 -19.18 -3.99
CA GLU A 57 -13.62 -20.15 -3.12
C GLU A 57 -12.24 -20.54 -3.67
N LEU A 58 -11.27 -20.71 -2.77
CA LEU A 58 -9.90 -21.04 -3.13
C LEU A 58 -9.82 -22.50 -3.61
N THR A 59 -9.65 -22.66 -4.92
CA THR A 59 -9.38 -23.92 -5.60
C THR A 59 -8.20 -23.73 -6.54
N ASN A 60 -7.60 -24.81 -7.02
CA ASN A 60 -6.53 -24.71 -8.03
C ASN A 60 -7.00 -23.96 -9.29
N GLU A 61 -8.25 -24.17 -9.70
CA GLU A 61 -8.83 -23.51 -10.87
C GLU A 61 -9.08 -22.01 -10.62
N SER A 62 -9.69 -21.65 -9.49
CA SER A 62 -9.96 -20.23 -9.17
C SER A 62 -8.66 -19.44 -8.95
N ALA A 63 -7.65 -20.05 -8.32
CA ALA A 63 -6.32 -19.46 -8.18
C ALA A 63 -5.66 -19.19 -9.55
N GLN A 64 -5.73 -20.14 -10.49
CA GLN A 64 -5.23 -19.94 -11.85
C GLN A 64 -6.00 -18.85 -12.60
N LYS A 65 -7.33 -18.77 -12.43
CA LYS A 65 -8.14 -17.69 -13.02
C LYS A 65 -7.78 -16.32 -12.44
N ALA A 66 -7.46 -16.24 -11.15
CA ALA A 66 -7.04 -15.02 -10.47
C ALA A 66 -5.67 -14.52 -10.97
N ASN A 67 -4.79 -15.39 -11.48
CA ASN A 67 -3.52 -14.97 -12.09
C ASN A 67 -3.70 -14.11 -13.36
N LYS A 68 -4.90 -14.09 -13.95
CA LYS A 68 -5.24 -13.22 -15.09
C LYS A 68 -5.68 -11.82 -14.68
N LEU A 69 -5.68 -11.51 -13.39
CA LEU A 69 -5.98 -10.16 -12.89
C LEU A 69 -4.83 -9.21 -13.23
N PRO A 70 -5.13 -7.91 -13.42
CA PRO A 70 -4.12 -6.92 -13.78
C PRO A 70 -3.01 -6.83 -12.73
N MET A 71 -1.77 -6.73 -13.22
CA MET A 71 -0.61 -6.44 -12.38
C MET A 71 -0.60 -4.97 -11.96
N LEU A 72 0.26 -4.61 -11.00
CA LEU A 72 0.34 -3.27 -10.41
C LEU A 72 0.29 -2.13 -11.44
N SER A 73 1.18 -2.16 -12.44
CA SER A 73 1.24 -1.08 -13.44
C SER A 73 -0.05 -0.96 -14.26
N GLU A 74 -0.67 -2.09 -14.61
CA GLU A 74 -1.92 -2.11 -15.35
C GLU A 74 -3.10 -1.63 -14.48
N MET A 75 -3.12 -1.98 -13.19
CA MET A 75 -4.12 -1.47 -12.25
C MET A 75 -4.06 0.06 -12.14
N LEU A 76 -2.86 0.65 -12.06
CA LEU A 76 -2.69 2.11 -12.02
C LEU A 76 -3.18 2.78 -13.30
N THR A 77 -2.82 2.26 -14.47
CA THR A 77 -3.34 2.78 -15.75
C THR A 77 -4.87 2.68 -15.81
N LYS A 78 -5.46 1.60 -15.30
CA LYS A 78 -6.92 1.43 -15.25
C LYS A 78 -7.62 2.38 -14.26
N LEU A 79 -6.89 2.94 -13.30
CA LEU A 79 -7.39 3.91 -12.32
C LEU A 79 -7.36 5.35 -12.84
N GLU A 80 -6.55 5.65 -13.86
CA GLU A 80 -6.47 6.98 -14.47
C GLU A 80 -7.86 7.45 -14.94
N GLY A 81 -8.24 8.66 -14.54
CA GLY A 81 -9.56 9.25 -14.83
C GLY A 81 -10.74 8.64 -14.05
N LYS A 82 -10.51 7.66 -13.16
CA LYS A 82 -11.58 7.02 -12.36
C LYS A 82 -11.42 7.20 -10.85
N ALA A 83 -10.19 7.17 -10.35
CA ALA A 83 -9.90 7.47 -8.95
C ALA A 83 -9.66 8.98 -8.74
N PRO A 84 -9.80 9.49 -7.50
CA PRO A 84 -9.46 10.88 -7.18
C PRO A 84 -8.02 11.23 -7.58
N GLU A 85 -7.84 12.36 -8.25
CA GLU A 85 -6.54 12.80 -8.82
C GLU A 85 -5.44 12.89 -7.75
N VAL A 86 -5.74 13.51 -6.60
CA VAL A 86 -4.82 13.60 -5.45
C VAL A 86 -4.34 12.22 -4.98
N ALA A 87 -5.21 11.21 -5.02
CA ALA A 87 -4.82 9.85 -4.64
C ALA A 87 -3.96 9.19 -5.73
N MET A 88 -4.26 9.46 -7.01
CA MET A 88 -3.45 8.98 -8.14
C MET A 88 -2.05 9.58 -8.12
N ASP A 89 -1.90 10.87 -7.83
CA ASP A 89 -0.60 11.54 -7.71
C ASP A 89 0.27 10.86 -6.65
N ALA A 90 -0.29 10.61 -5.47
CA ALA A 90 0.42 9.93 -4.38
C ALA A 90 0.83 8.49 -4.75
N LEU A 91 -0.04 7.73 -5.42
CA LEU A 91 0.30 6.37 -5.88
C LEU A 91 1.40 6.38 -6.93
N ASN A 92 1.32 7.29 -7.89
CA ASN A 92 2.31 7.42 -8.96
C ASN A 92 3.67 7.89 -8.42
N GLU A 93 3.67 8.82 -7.48
CA GLU A 93 4.87 9.26 -6.77
C GLU A 93 5.54 8.08 -6.04
N PHE A 94 4.77 7.30 -5.28
CA PHE A 94 5.30 6.10 -4.62
C PHE A 94 5.91 5.12 -5.63
N LYS A 95 5.22 4.86 -6.74
CA LYS A 95 5.72 3.97 -7.79
C LYS A 95 7.04 4.47 -8.38
N GLN A 96 7.12 5.77 -8.66
CA GLN A 96 8.29 6.39 -9.28
C GLN A 96 9.52 6.31 -8.36
N TYR A 97 9.36 6.64 -7.08
CA TYR A 97 10.50 6.83 -6.18
C TYR A 97 10.80 5.65 -5.26
N SER A 98 9.79 4.86 -4.87
CA SER A 98 9.95 3.82 -3.84
C SER A 98 9.82 2.41 -4.40
N TRP A 99 8.81 2.14 -5.24
CA TRP A 99 8.44 0.77 -5.61
C TRP A 99 9.60 -0.04 -6.21
N LYS A 100 10.36 0.54 -7.14
CA LYS A 100 11.47 -0.15 -7.81
C LYS A 100 12.58 -0.55 -6.83
N ALA A 101 12.93 0.34 -5.89
CA ALA A 101 13.93 0.06 -4.88
C ALA A 101 13.44 -1.01 -3.90
N LEU A 102 12.16 -0.94 -3.50
CA LEU A 102 11.56 -1.90 -2.57
C LEU A 102 11.42 -3.31 -3.17
N SER A 103 11.31 -3.46 -4.50
CA SER A 103 11.35 -4.78 -5.16
C SER A 103 12.62 -5.56 -4.84
N SER A 104 13.75 -4.88 -4.64
CA SER A 104 14.99 -5.54 -4.22
C SER A 104 14.87 -6.20 -2.84
N TYR A 105 14.04 -5.70 -1.93
CA TYR A 105 13.86 -6.25 -0.59
C TYR A 105 12.96 -7.48 -0.58
N VAL A 106 12.06 -7.60 -1.56
CA VAL A 106 11.20 -8.78 -1.71
C VAL A 106 11.96 -9.97 -2.32
N HIS A 107 12.91 -9.70 -3.22
CA HIS A 107 13.62 -10.75 -3.96
C HIS A 107 15.07 -10.98 -3.50
N GLY A 108 15.49 -10.41 -2.36
CA GLY A 108 16.87 -10.55 -1.88
C GLY A 108 17.91 -9.92 -2.80
N GLY A 109 17.54 -8.88 -3.55
CA GLY A 109 18.43 -8.17 -4.46
C GLY A 109 19.47 -7.29 -3.75
N ILE A 110 20.26 -6.57 -4.55
CA ILE A 110 21.43 -5.82 -4.09
C ILE A 110 21.15 -4.81 -2.96
N HIS A 111 20.02 -4.10 -2.96
CA HIS A 111 19.69 -3.15 -1.89
C HIS A 111 19.45 -3.87 -0.55
N ALA A 112 18.78 -5.02 -0.60
CA ALA A 112 18.50 -5.84 0.57
C ALA A 112 19.78 -6.39 1.19
N ILE A 113 20.66 -6.98 0.37
CA ILE A 113 21.95 -7.52 0.81
C ILE A 113 22.84 -6.42 1.37
N SER A 114 22.92 -5.28 0.68
CA SER A 114 23.76 -4.15 1.09
C SER A 114 23.31 -3.57 2.42
N ARG A 115 22.00 -3.36 2.63
CA ARG A 115 21.48 -2.83 3.90
C ARG A 115 21.52 -3.85 5.03
N HIS A 116 21.24 -5.11 4.75
CA HIS A 116 21.33 -6.14 5.76
C HIS A 116 22.77 -6.32 6.28
N SER A 117 23.78 -6.20 5.41
CA SER A 117 25.19 -6.32 5.80
C SER A 117 25.77 -5.05 6.43
N LYS A 118 25.37 -3.85 5.97
CA LYS A 118 25.95 -2.57 6.40
C LYS A 118 25.11 -1.81 7.44
N GLY A 119 23.91 -2.31 7.74
CA GLY A 119 22.94 -1.63 8.60
C GLY A 119 22.05 -0.64 7.85
N TYR A 120 21.01 -0.21 8.57
CA TYR A 120 19.99 0.72 8.10
C TYR A 120 20.16 2.06 8.81
N PRO A 121 20.35 3.17 8.08
CA PRO A 121 20.32 4.51 8.66
C PRO A 121 18.97 4.77 9.33
N VAL A 122 18.98 5.39 10.51
CA VAL A 122 17.76 5.66 11.29
C VAL A 122 16.79 6.54 10.51
N GLU A 123 17.31 7.51 9.75
CA GLU A 123 16.54 8.41 8.92
C GLU A 123 15.76 7.65 7.82
N GLN A 124 16.34 6.57 7.28
CA GLN A 124 15.65 5.72 6.30
C GLN A 124 14.51 4.94 6.94
N LEU A 125 14.69 4.47 8.19
CA LEU A 125 13.62 3.77 8.93
C LEU A 125 12.49 4.72 9.31
N ILE A 126 12.81 5.95 9.71
CA ILE A 126 11.83 7.01 9.96
C ILE A 126 11.05 7.30 8.68
N GLN A 127 11.73 7.46 7.54
CA GLN A 127 11.07 7.71 6.26
C GLN A 127 10.18 6.54 5.84
N LEU A 128 10.62 5.30 6.07
CA LEU A 128 9.84 4.09 5.80
C LEU A 128 8.54 4.07 6.64
N LEU A 129 8.62 4.44 7.92
CA LEU A 129 7.45 4.57 8.80
C LEU A 129 6.50 5.68 8.32
N LYS A 130 7.03 6.85 7.96
CA LYS A 130 6.24 7.96 7.41
C LYS A 130 5.48 7.52 6.16
N ILE A 131 6.17 6.85 5.22
CA ILE A 131 5.56 6.30 4.00
C ILE A 131 4.44 5.31 4.35
N SER A 132 4.70 4.37 5.26
CA SER A 132 3.70 3.40 5.72
C SER A 132 2.46 4.08 6.33
N ASN A 133 2.65 5.16 7.11
CA ASN A 133 1.56 5.95 7.66
C ASN A 133 0.78 6.72 6.57
N GLY A 134 1.45 7.23 5.54
CA GLY A 134 0.79 7.84 4.38
C GLY A 134 -0.16 6.86 3.68
N LEU A 135 0.29 5.60 3.48
CA LEU A 135 -0.55 4.54 2.93
C LEU A 135 -1.74 4.20 3.83
N LEU A 136 -1.58 4.26 5.16
CA LEU A 136 -2.68 4.10 6.13
C LEU A 136 -3.72 5.22 6.02
N ILE A 137 -3.29 6.47 5.83
CA ILE A 137 -4.22 7.59 5.62
C ILE A 137 -5.08 7.33 4.38
N MET A 138 -4.47 6.91 3.27
CA MET A 138 -5.20 6.58 2.03
C MET A 138 -6.17 5.41 2.23
N ALA A 139 -5.75 4.35 2.91
CA ALA A 139 -6.63 3.21 3.24
C ALA A 139 -7.80 3.63 4.14
N GLY A 140 -7.55 4.52 5.11
CA GLY A 140 -8.59 5.11 5.95
C GLY A 140 -9.58 5.95 5.16
N MET A 141 -9.11 6.78 4.22
CA MET A 141 -10.01 7.52 3.31
C MET A 141 -10.86 6.56 2.49
N LEU A 142 -10.28 5.48 1.97
CA LEU A 142 -10.99 4.45 1.22
C LEU A 142 -12.08 3.76 2.06
N LEU A 143 -11.80 3.45 3.33
CA LEU A 143 -12.78 2.89 4.27
C LEU A 143 -13.94 3.86 4.55
N VAL A 144 -13.65 5.15 4.72
CA VAL A 144 -14.71 6.16 4.90
C VAL A 144 -15.63 6.20 3.69
N ILE A 145 -15.06 6.19 2.47
CA ILE A 145 -15.84 6.17 1.23
C ILE A 145 -16.71 4.90 1.14
N LEU A 146 -16.09 3.73 1.37
CA LEU A 146 -16.77 2.43 1.34
C LEU A 146 -17.88 2.30 2.37
N SER A 147 -17.76 2.96 3.53
CA SER A 147 -18.76 2.88 4.59
C SER A 147 -20.09 3.54 4.21
N GLY A 148 -20.08 4.50 3.28
CA GLY A 148 -21.25 5.32 2.96
C GLY A 148 -21.77 6.19 4.12
N ASP A 149 -21.14 6.14 5.29
CA ASP A 149 -21.60 6.84 6.49
C ASP A 149 -21.09 8.29 6.50
N ALA A 150 -22.03 9.22 6.30
CA ALA A 150 -21.75 10.65 6.28
C ALA A 150 -21.11 11.14 7.60
N ASN A 151 -21.34 10.47 8.73
CA ASN A 151 -20.75 10.84 10.02
C ASN A 151 -19.24 10.57 10.09
N GLN A 152 -18.69 9.79 9.15
CA GLN A 152 -17.25 9.51 9.08
C GLN A 152 -16.49 10.54 8.22
N LYS A 153 -17.20 11.41 7.49
CA LYS A 153 -16.58 12.47 6.67
C LYS A 153 -15.74 13.40 7.55
N GLY A 154 -14.57 13.81 7.05
CA GLY A 154 -13.67 14.73 7.75
C GLY A 154 -12.82 14.11 8.87
N LYS A 155 -13.09 12.86 9.30
CA LYS A 155 -12.28 12.19 10.34
C LYS A 155 -10.83 11.97 9.91
N ILE A 156 -10.63 11.44 8.69
CA ILE A 156 -9.28 11.16 8.19
C ILE A 156 -8.46 12.44 7.96
N PRO A 157 -8.99 13.51 7.32
CA PRO A 157 -8.31 14.81 7.28
C PRO A 157 -7.91 15.37 8.66
N SER A 158 -8.78 15.20 9.66
CA SER A 158 -8.48 15.64 11.04
C SER A 158 -7.30 14.85 11.65
N ILE A 159 -7.26 13.53 11.43
CA ILE A 159 -6.14 12.67 11.83
C ILE A 159 -4.87 13.08 11.09
N GLN A 160 -4.96 13.29 9.77
CA GLN A 160 -3.84 13.71 8.94
C GLN A 160 -3.22 15.01 9.44
N MET A 161 -4.03 16.01 9.79
CA MET A 161 -3.56 17.28 10.33
C MET A 161 -2.92 17.12 11.71
N LYS A 162 -3.55 16.33 12.60
CA LYS A 162 -3.07 16.10 13.96
C LYS A 162 -1.72 15.39 14.00
N PHE A 163 -1.47 14.47 13.08
CA PHE A 163 -0.28 13.62 13.04
C PHE A 163 0.62 13.91 11.82
N LYS A 164 0.59 15.16 11.32
CA LYS A 164 1.35 15.56 10.12
C LYS A 164 2.85 15.31 10.22
N ASP A 165 3.40 15.32 11.43
CA ASP A 165 4.81 15.11 11.73
C ASP A 165 5.27 13.66 11.50
N CYS A 166 4.36 12.69 11.57
CA CYS A 166 4.64 11.29 11.30
C CYS A 166 4.17 10.80 9.92
N LEU A 167 3.84 11.73 9.02
CA LEU A 167 3.46 11.47 7.64
C LEU A 167 4.58 11.86 6.66
N PRO A 168 4.51 11.42 5.38
CA PRO A 168 5.42 11.90 4.35
C PRO A 168 5.28 13.41 4.20
N ASP A 169 6.40 14.08 3.98
CA ASP A 169 6.39 15.53 3.77
C ASP A 169 5.60 15.84 2.48
N GLN A 170 4.69 16.79 2.56
CA GLN A 170 3.92 17.26 1.40
C GLN A 170 4.84 18.13 0.55
N LYS A 171 4.92 17.83 -0.75
CA LYS A 171 5.57 18.72 -1.73
C LYS A 171 4.69 19.92 -2.04
#